data_AF-A0AA37GMW0-F1
#
_entry.id   AF-A0AA37GMW0-F1
#
_cell.length_a   1.000
_cell.length_b   1.000
_cell.length_c   1.000
_cell.angle_alpha   90.00
_cell.angle_beta   90.00
_cell.angle_gamma   90.00
#
_symmetry.space_group_name_H-M   'P 1'
#
loop_
_entity.id
_entity.type
_entity.pdbx_description
1 polymer ?
#
loop_
_entity_poly.entity_id
_entity_poly.type
_entity_poly.pdbx_seq_one_letter_code
_entity_poly.pdbx_strand_id
1 'polypeptide(L)'
;MHPVKIMAVLGLSAVASAAPLDTPLEARDAGDILADLQAQAMENLKAAEANGTISKRGSCNLFNAHVRRDWAAFSTKERKEYISAVQCLLTSPSKSDPSFAPGARNRYDDFVAVHINQTRSIHGTGNFLTWHRYYTWAYENALKTECGYKGAQPYWNWFAHTDDPRKSPVYDGSETSLSGDGAYVPHNGSVSASPFGEIFVPSGHGGGCVTSGPLVK
;
A
#
# COMPACT_ATOMS: atom_id res chain seq x y z
N MET A 1 9.67 11.77 -53.54
CA MET A 1 9.05 12.40 -52.36
C MET A 1 9.76 11.86 -51.13
N HIS A 2 10.38 12.73 -50.35
CA HIS A 2 11.35 12.36 -49.30
C HIS A 2 10.64 11.90 -48.02
N PRO A 3 11.05 10.78 -47.39
CA PRO A 3 10.51 10.38 -46.11
C PRO A 3 11.13 11.23 -44.99
N VAL A 4 10.29 11.97 -44.28
CA VAL A 4 10.68 12.71 -43.07
C VAL A 4 10.86 11.69 -41.94
N LYS A 5 12.09 11.51 -41.48
CA LYS A 5 12.39 10.76 -40.25
C LYS A 5 12.13 11.68 -39.05
N ILE A 6 11.10 11.38 -38.27
CA ILE A 6 10.88 12.00 -36.96
C ILE A 6 11.88 11.35 -35.99
N MET A 7 12.89 12.12 -35.59
CA MET A 7 13.84 11.73 -34.56
C MET A 7 13.22 12.04 -33.19
N ALA A 8 12.74 11.02 -32.48
CA ALA A 8 12.34 11.16 -31.08
C ALA A 8 13.61 11.24 -30.23
N VAL A 9 13.94 12.43 -29.74
CA VAL A 9 14.99 12.63 -28.74
C VAL A 9 14.41 12.21 -27.39
N LEU A 10 14.67 10.97 -26.99
CA LEU A 10 14.48 10.51 -25.61
C LEU A 10 15.58 11.16 -24.77
N GLY A 11 15.23 12.23 -24.05
CA GLY A 11 16.07 12.83 -23.03
C GLY A 11 16.26 11.86 -21.87
N LEU A 12 17.33 11.08 -21.91
CA LEU A 12 17.82 10.27 -20.80
C LEU A 12 18.78 11.15 -19.98
N SER A 13 18.39 11.57 -18.78
CA SER A 13 19.32 12.06 -17.75
C SER A 13 18.62 12.10 -16.38
N ALA A 14 18.57 10.94 -15.73
CA ALA A 14 18.58 10.89 -14.27
C ALA A 14 19.73 9.96 -13.90
N VAL A 15 20.93 10.52 -13.80
CA VAL A 15 22.04 9.83 -13.14
C VAL A 15 21.69 9.87 -11.65
N ALA A 16 21.10 8.79 -11.15
CA ALA A 16 21.03 8.57 -9.72
C ALA A 16 22.47 8.33 -9.25
N SER A 17 23.09 9.33 -8.63
CA SER A 17 24.32 9.11 -7.87
C SER A 17 23.97 8.21 -6.69
N ALA A 18 24.12 6.90 -6.88
CA ALA A 18 24.15 5.96 -5.78
C ALA A 18 25.41 6.27 -4.98
N ALA A 19 25.26 6.82 -3.78
CA ALA A 19 26.37 6.87 -2.83
C ALA A 19 26.83 5.42 -2.59
N PRO A 20 28.14 5.15 -2.56
CA PRO A 20 28.63 3.82 -2.24
C PRO A 20 28.15 3.45 -0.83
N LEU A 21 27.50 2.30 -0.71
CA LEU A 21 27.20 1.70 0.60
C LEU A 21 28.54 1.27 1.19
N ASP A 22 28.95 1.87 2.31
CA ASP A 22 30.24 1.64 2.99
C ASP A 22 30.41 0.22 3.57
N THR A 23 29.42 -0.64 3.39
CA THR A 23 29.35 -2.02 3.90
C THR A 23 28.81 -2.95 2.83
N PRO A 24 29.36 -4.18 2.68
CA PRO A 24 28.77 -5.20 1.81
C PRO A 24 27.30 -5.43 2.18
N LEU A 25 26.41 -5.41 1.18
CA LEU A 25 24.97 -5.65 1.33
C LEU A 25 24.66 -6.95 2.09
N GLU A 26 25.54 -7.95 1.99
CA GLU A 26 25.37 -9.27 2.63
C GLU A 26 25.51 -9.26 4.16
N ALA A 27 26.09 -8.21 4.75
CA ALA A 27 26.30 -8.14 6.21
C ALA A 27 25.24 -7.32 6.95
N ARG A 28 24.29 -6.71 6.23
CA ARG A 28 23.31 -5.78 6.81
C ARG A 28 21.90 -6.38 6.81
N ASP A 29 21.18 -6.14 7.90
CA ASP A 29 19.77 -6.47 7.98
C ASP A 29 18.98 -5.69 6.91
N ALA A 30 18.01 -6.34 6.27
CA ALA A 30 17.22 -5.73 5.21
C ALA A 30 16.41 -4.52 5.71
N GLY A 31 16.02 -4.52 7.00
CA GLY A 31 15.40 -3.38 7.66
C GLY A 31 16.30 -2.17 7.74
N ASP A 32 17.58 -2.37 8.09
CA ASP A 32 18.57 -1.29 8.17
C ASP A 32 18.85 -0.67 6.79
N ILE A 33 18.98 -1.51 5.75
CA ILE A 33 19.17 -1.02 4.38
C ILE A 33 17.95 -0.20 3.94
N LEU A 34 16.74 -0.67 4.24
CA LEU A 34 15.52 0.05 3.90
C LEU A 34 15.42 1.39 4.63
N ALA A 35 15.81 1.44 5.91
CA ALA A 35 15.80 2.67 6.69
C ALA A 35 16.75 3.74 6.11
N ASP A 36 17.96 3.34 5.70
CA ASP A 36 18.93 4.24 5.05
C ASP A 36 18.40 4.78 3.72
N LEU A 37 17.85 3.90 2.88
CA LEU A 37 17.27 4.30 1.59
C LEU A 37 16.08 5.25 1.76
N GLN A 38 15.27 5.04 2.80
CA GLN A 38 14.17 5.96 3.14
C GLN A 38 14.70 7.32 3.61
N ALA A 39 15.73 7.35 4.46
CA ALA A 39 16.37 8.58 4.89
C ALA A 39 16.95 9.36 3.70
N GLN A 40 17.67 8.67 2.81
CA GLN A 40 18.21 9.27 1.59
C GLN A 40 17.11 9.79 0.67
N ALA A 41 16.00 9.06 0.52
CA ALA A 41 14.86 9.51 -0.28
C ALA A 41 14.23 10.79 0.28
N MET A 42 14.14 10.90 1.61
CA MET A 42 13.63 12.11 2.27
C MET A 42 14.58 13.31 2.11
N GLU A 43 15.90 13.11 2.21
CA GLU A 43 16.88 14.17 1.94
C GLU A 43 16.84 14.61 0.47
N ASN A 44 16.72 13.66 -0.46
CA ASN A 44 16.56 13.98 -1.89
C ASN A 44 15.29 14.78 -2.15
N LEU A 45 14.18 14.45 -1.47
CA LEU A 45 12.93 15.19 -1.58
C LEU A 45 13.06 16.63 -1.05
N LYS A 46 13.72 16.83 0.10
CA LYS A 46 14.02 18.15 0.65
C LYS A 46 14.86 18.99 -0.30
N ALA A 47 15.94 18.41 -0.82
CA ALA A 47 16.83 19.08 -1.77
C ALA A 47 16.07 19.45 -3.06
N ALA A 48 15.24 18.56 -3.58
CA ALA A 48 14.48 18.80 -4.80
C ALA A 48 13.37 19.86 -4.64
N GLU A 49 12.76 19.98 -3.46
CA GLU A 49 11.86 21.10 -3.15
C GLU A 49 12.62 22.42 -3.00
N ALA A 50 13.75 22.43 -2.30
CA ALA A 50 14.57 23.63 -2.09
C ALA A 50 15.13 24.18 -3.41
N ASN A 51 15.58 23.30 -4.30
CA ASN A 51 16.17 23.65 -5.59
C ASN A 51 15.14 23.84 -6.71
N GLY A 52 13.83 23.75 -6.40
CA GLY A 52 12.75 23.94 -7.38
C GLY A 52 12.67 22.89 -8.48
N THR A 53 13.31 21.74 -8.30
CA THR A 53 13.37 20.64 -9.28
C THR A 53 12.04 19.89 -9.36
N ILE A 54 11.26 19.89 -8.28
CA ILE A 54 9.89 19.38 -8.26
C ILE A 54 8.93 20.56 -8.45
N SER A 55 8.13 20.50 -9.52
CA SER A 55 7.05 21.46 -9.73
C SER A 55 6.00 21.30 -8.62
N LYS A 56 5.82 22.36 -7.82
CA LYS A 56 4.77 22.39 -6.79
C LYS A 56 3.41 22.45 -7.46
N ARG A 57 2.54 21.49 -7.15
CA ARG A 57 1.13 21.53 -7.54
C ARG A 57 0.34 22.29 -6.49
N GLY A 58 -0.06 23.52 -6.81
CA GLY A 58 -0.80 24.39 -5.89
C GLY A 58 0.00 24.70 -4.63
N SER A 59 -0.65 24.59 -3.47
CA SER A 59 -0.04 24.89 -2.17
C SER A 59 0.75 23.74 -1.54
N CYS A 60 0.82 22.56 -2.17
CA CYS A 60 1.50 21.38 -1.61
C CYS A 60 3.01 21.60 -1.44
N ASN A 61 3.52 21.31 -0.25
CA ASN A 61 4.92 21.41 0.14
C ASN A 61 5.24 20.45 1.29
N LEU A 62 6.52 20.26 1.61
CA LEU A 62 6.96 19.39 2.70
C LEU A 62 6.39 19.75 4.08
N PHE A 63 5.98 21.00 4.30
CA PHE A 63 5.40 21.43 5.58
C PHE A 63 3.93 21.01 5.75
N ASN A 64 3.16 20.93 4.65
CA ASN A 64 1.74 20.56 4.71
C ASN A 64 1.43 19.17 4.15
N ALA A 65 2.42 18.46 3.62
CA ALA A 65 2.28 17.08 3.17
C ALA A 65 1.97 16.15 4.36
N HIS A 66 1.05 15.20 4.14
CA HIS A 66 0.80 14.15 5.11
C HIS A 66 1.96 13.14 5.15
N VAL A 67 2.38 12.77 6.36
CA VAL A 67 3.43 11.76 6.58
C VAL A 67 2.78 10.40 6.82
N ARG A 68 3.00 9.46 5.90
CA ARG A 68 2.62 8.05 6.08
C ARG A 68 3.71 7.34 6.88
N ARG A 69 3.32 6.59 7.92
CA ARG A 69 4.26 5.89 8.82
C ARG A 69 3.91 4.41 8.93
N ASP A 70 4.87 3.64 9.41
CA ASP A 70 4.68 2.22 9.73
C ASP A 70 3.56 2.07 10.76
N TRP A 71 2.70 1.07 10.58
CA TRP A 71 1.71 0.66 11.58
C TRP A 71 2.36 0.40 12.95
N ALA A 72 3.56 -0.18 12.97
CA ALA A 72 4.32 -0.43 14.18
C ALA A 72 4.62 0.87 14.95
N ALA A 73 4.78 1.99 14.25
CA ALA A 73 5.08 3.30 14.83
C ALA A 73 3.84 4.08 15.31
N PHE A 74 2.63 3.60 15.01
CA PHE A 74 1.39 4.21 15.52
C PHE A 74 1.19 3.83 16.99
N SER A 75 0.76 4.81 17.78
CA SER A 75 0.23 4.57 19.13
C SER A 75 -1.07 3.76 19.07
N THR A 76 -1.45 3.14 20.19
CA THR A 76 -2.73 2.44 20.36
C THR A 76 -3.91 3.32 19.93
N LYS A 77 -3.88 4.61 20.28
CA LYS A 77 -4.94 5.55 19.91
C LYS A 77 -5.01 5.76 18.40
N GLU A 78 -3.88 6.01 17.75
CA GLU A 78 -3.83 6.23 16.30
C GLU A 78 -4.29 4.99 15.52
N ARG A 79 -3.90 3.78 15.97
CA ARG A 79 -4.38 2.52 15.36
C ARG A 79 -5.90 2.41 15.47
N LYS A 80 -6.46 2.67 16.66
CA LYS A 80 -7.92 2.64 16.89
C LYS A 80 -8.66 3.69 16.07
N GLU A 81 -8.10 4.88 15.90
CA GLU A 81 -8.69 5.94 15.06
C GLU A 81 -8.74 5.53 13.58
N TYR A 82 -7.67 4.90 13.07
CA TYR A 82 -7.69 4.33 11.72
C TYR A 82 -8.71 3.21 11.59
N ILE A 83 -8.71 2.23 12.50
CA ILE A 83 -9.65 1.10 12.51
C ILE A 83 -11.10 1.59 12.54
N SER A 84 -11.40 2.58 13.39
CA SER A 84 -12.75 3.16 13.49
C SER A 84 -13.20 3.79 12.17
N ALA A 85 -12.29 4.45 11.45
CA ALA A 85 -12.60 5.01 10.13
C ALA A 85 -12.83 3.93 9.08
N VAL A 86 -12.08 2.82 9.12
CA VAL A 86 -12.31 1.65 8.25
C VAL A 86 -13.67 1.02 8.53
N GLN A 87 -14.02 0.80 9.80
CA GLN A 87 -15.33 0.30 10.22
C GLN A 87 -16.45 1.22 9.74
N CYS A 88 -16.27 2.53 9.84
CA CYS A 88 -17.21 3.50 9.29
C CYS A 88 -17.46 3.30 7.79
N LEU A 89 -16.43 3.07 6.97
CA LEU A 89 -16.62 2.76 5.54
C LEU A 89 -17.32 1.42 5.30
N LEU A 90 -17.08 0.42 6.15
CA LEU A 90 -17.74 -0.89 6.10
C LEU A 90 -19.24 -0.81 6.46
N THR A 91 -19.67 0.22 7.18
CA THR A 91 -21.08 0.43 7.56
C THR A 91 -21.77 1.54 6.76
N SER A 92 -21.01 2.42 6.10
CA SER A 92 -21.57 3.53 5.31
C SER A 92 -22.19 3.00 4.01
N PRO A 93 -23.35 3.53 3.55
CA PRO A 93 -24.00 3.05 2.32
C PRO A 93 -23.10 3.17 1.08
N SER A 94 -23.12 2.16 0.21
CA SER A 94 -22.47 2.23 -1.11
C SER A 94 -22.96 3.44 -1.92
N LYS A 95 -22.05 4.04 -2.71
CA LYS A 95 -22.37 5.08 -3.73
C LYS A 95 -22.19 4.57 -5.16
N SER A 96 -21.79 3.31 -5.37
CA SER A 96 -21.73 2.73 -6.70
C SER A 96 -23.14 2.65 -7.30
N ASP A 97 -23.22 2.82 -8.62
CA ASP A 97 -24.43 2.51 -9.37
C ASP A 97 -24.76 1.01 -9.18
N PRO A 98 -25.97 0.64 -8.72
CA PRO A 98 -26.37 -0.76 -8.57
C PRO A 98 -26.31 -1.56 -9.87
N SER A 99 -26.39 -0.92 -11.05
CA SER A 99 -26.19 -1.59 -12.34
C SER A 99 -24.73 -1.93 -12.61
N PHE A 100 -23.78 -1.15 -12.06
CA PHE A 100 -22.35 -1.40 -12.15
C PHE A 100 -21.89 -2.43 -11.11
N ALA A 101 -22.31 -2.27 -9.85
CA ALA A 101 -21.90 -3.14 -8.74
C ALA A 101 -23.10 -3.62 -7.91
N PRO A 102 -23.93 -4.56 -8.41
CA PRO A 102 -25.13 -5.03 -7.71
C PRO A 102 -24.85 -5.67 -6.34
N GLY A 103 -23.62 -6.15 -6.12
CA GLY A 103 -23.15 -6.76 -4.88
C GLY A 103 -22.61 -5.78 -3.84
N ALA A 104 -22.36 -4.52 -4.21
CA ALA A 104 -21.85 -3.53 -3.26
C ALA A 104 -22.93 -3.20 -2.22
N ARG A 105 -22.57 -3.20 -0.93
CA ARG A 105 -23.47 -2.87 0.18
C ARG A 105 -23.00 -1.64 0.93
N ASN A 106 -21.69 -1.45 1.03
CA ASN A 106 -21.09 -0.35 1.77
C ASN A 106 -20.04 0.41 0.93
N ARG A 107 -19.56 1.54 1.47
CA ARG A 107 -18.53 2.37 0.82
C ARG A 107 -17.23 1.63 0.60
N TYR A 108 -16.85 0.72 1.50
CA TYR A 108 -15.67 -0.11 1.32
C TYR A 108 -15.81 -1.03 0.10
N ASP A 109 -17.00 -1.61 -0.12
CA ASP A 109 -17.28 -2.45 -1.28
C ASP A 109 -17.14 -1.69 -2.61
N ASP A 110 -17.35 -0.37 -2.63
CA ASP A 110 -17.17 0.44 -3.85
C ASP A 110 -15.71 0.46 -4.32
N PHE A 111 -14.78 0.57 -3.37
CA PHE A 111 -13.35 0.46 -3.65
C PHE A 111 -13.01 -0.93 -4.17
N VAL A 112 -13.53 -1.98 -3.51
CA VAL A 112 -13.36 -3.38 -3.93
C VAL A 112 -13.91 -3.60 -5.35
N ALA A 113 -15.12 -3.11 -5.65
CA ALA A 113 -15.78 -3.28 -6.95
C ALA A 113 -14.96 -2.64 -8.09
N VAL A 114 -14.46 -1.41 -7.89
CA VAL A 114 -13.61 -0.73 -8.88
C VAL A 114 -12.31 -1.50 -9.12
N HIS A 115 -11.68 -2.00 -8.05
CA HIS A 115 -10.45 -2.79 -8.17
C HIS A 115 -10.68 -4.11 -8.91
N ILE A 116 -11.76 -4.84 -8.60
CA ILE A 116 -12.15 -6.06 -9.31
C ILE A 116 -12.36 -5.76 -10.79
N ASN A 117 -13.17 -4.75 -11.12
CA ASN A 117 -13.52 -4.40 -12.49
C ASN A 117 -12.29 -4.02 -13.34
N GLN A 118 -11.29 -3.35 -12.74
CA GLN A 118 -10.11 -2.87 -13.46
C GLN A 118 -8.89 -3.79 -13.34
N THR A 119 -8.97 -4.92 -12.63
CA THR A 119 -7.81 -5.78 -12.31
C THR A 119 -6.93 -6.10 -13.53
N ARG A 120 -7.53 -6.35 -14.70
CA ARG A 120 -6.80 -6.71 -15.94
C ARG A 120 -6.07 -5.55 -16.63
N SER A 121 -6.41 -4.30 -16.31
CA SER A 121 -5.78 -3.10 -16.89
C SER A 121 -4.88 -2.36 -15.90
N ILE A 122 -4.79 -2.84 -14.66
CA ILE A 122 -4.01 -2.20 -13.58
C ILE A 122 -2.88 -3.08 -13.06
N HIS A 123 -2.84 -4.38 -13.37
CA HIS A 123 -1.77 -5.31 -12.96
C HIS A 123 -0.95 -5.79 -14.16
N GLY A 124 0.38 -5.84 -14.03
CA GLY A 124 1.28 -6.16 -15.13
C GLY A 124 1.30 -5.09 -16.23
N THR A 125 0.86 -3.87 -15.91
CA THR A 125 0.71 -2.75 -16.85
C THR A 125 1.56 -1.54 -16.45
N GLY A 126 1.82 -0.63 -17.39
CA GLY A 126 2.64 0.57 -17.15
C GLY A 126 2.03 1.58 -16.14
N ASN A 127 0.72 1.52 -15.93
CA ASN A 127 0.01 2.35 -14.95
C ASN A 127 -0.15 1.67 -13.57
N PHE A 128 0.39 0.47 -13.34
CA PHE A 128 0.26 -0.24 -12.06
C PHE A 128 0.59 0.65 -10.85
N LEU A 129 1.78 1.25 -10.85
CA LEU A 129 2.25 2.06 -9.71
C LEU A 129 1.42 3.34 -9.52
N THR A 130 1.07 4.02 -10.61
CA THR A 130 0.35 5.31 -10.54
C THR A 130 -1.11 5.10 -10.18
N TRP A 131 -1.75 4.04 -10.69
CA TRP A 131 -3.11 3.67 -10.35
C TRP A 131 -3.24 3.30 -8.87
N HIS A 132 -2.36 2.44 -8.35
CA HIS A 132 -2.42 2.04 -6.93
C HIS A 132 -2.08 3.19 -5.99
N ARG A 133 -1.16 4.09 -6.38
CA ARG A 133 -0.91 5.34 -5.64
C ARG A 133 -2.16 6.20 -5.54
N TYR A 134 -2.88 6.39 -6.64
CA TYR A 134 -4.12 7.16 -6.67
C TYR A 134 -5.25 6.45 -5.91
N TYR A 135 -5.42 5.15 -6.08
CA TYR A 135 -6.41 4.34 -5.37
C TYR A 135 -6.23 4.44 -3.84
N THR A 136 -4.99 4.29 -3.37
CA THR A 136 -4.66 4.43 -1.94
C THR A 136 -4.92 5.86 -1.44
N TRP A 137 -4.61 6.88 -2.22
CA TRP A 137 -4.92 8.27 -1.89
C TRP A 137 -6.43 8.53 -1.85
N ALA A 138 -7.20 7.98 -2.79
CA ALA A 138 -8.65 8.12 -2.83
C ALA A 138 -9.32 7.42 -1.63
N TYR A 139 -8.80 6.24 -1.24
CA TYR A 139 -9.22 5.54 -0.03
C TYR A 139 -8.92 6.35 1.23
N GLU A 140 -7.69 6.86 1.37
CA GLU A 140 -7.32 7.77 2.47
C GLU A 140 -8.23 9.01 2.51
N ASN A 141 -8.54 9.59 1.36
CA ASN A 141 -9.43 10.74 1.28
C ASN A 141 -10.85 10.40 1.73
N ALA A 142 -11.38 9.21 1.38
CA ALA A 142 -12.69 8.76 1.87
C ALA A 142 -12.70 8.57 3.39
N LEU A 143 -11.66 7.95 3.97
CA LEU A 143 -11.51 7.85 5.42
C LEU A 143 -11.55 9.22 6.09
N LYS A 144 -10.87 10.21 5.50
CA LYS A 144 -10.77 11.58 6.04
C LYS A 144 -12.07 12.37 5.92
N THR A 145 -12.67 12.37 4.74
CA THR A 145 -13.79 13.25 4.38
C THR A 145 -15.15 12.65 4.69
N GLU A 146 -15.29 11.33 4.67
CA GLU A 146 -16.55 10.63 4.94
C GLU A 146 -16.59 10.08 6.38
N CYS A 147 -15.45 9.70 6.95
CA CYS A 147 -15.36 9.06 8.28
C CYS A 147 -14.55 9.86 9.32
N GLY A 148 -14.15 11.09 9.01
CA GLY A 148 -13.53 12.00 9.97
C GLY A 148 -12.10 11.65 10.40
N TYR A 149 -11.45 10.67 9.76
CA TYR A 149 -10.07 10.30 10.06
C TYR A 149 -9.13 11.50 9.94
N LYS A 150 -8.22 11.67 10.89
CA LYS A 150 -7.27 12.81 10.91
C LYS A 150 -5.82 12.41 10.63
N GLY A 151 -5.50 11.12 10.75
CA GLY A 151 -4.17 10.59 10.47
C GLY A 151 -3.89 10.45 8.97
N ALA A 152 -2.79 9.78 8.63
CA ALA A 152 -2.44 9.42 7.26
C ALA A 152 -2.61 7.91 7.05
N GLN A 153 -2.64 7.48 5.79
CA GLN A 153 -2.64 6.05 5.46
C GLN A 153 -1.39 5.37 6.07
N PRO A 154 -1.53 4.33 6.91
CA PRO A 154 -0.39 3.56 7.41
C PRO A 154 0.19 2.65 6.32
N TYR A 155 1.44 2.23 6.49
CA TYR A 155 2.02 1.12 5.74
C TYR A 155 2.40 -0.04 6.65
N TRP A 156 2.51 -1.23 6.07
CA TRP A 156 3.02 -2.43 6.75
C TRP A 156 4.45 -2.70 6.27
N ASN A 157 5.42 -2.61 7.18
CA ASN A 157 6.78 -3.03 6.89
C ASN A 157 6.92 -4.56 6.96
N TRP A 158 6.96 -5.21 5.80
CA TRP A 158 7.04 -6.67 5.69
C TRP A 158 8.35 -7.27 6.21
N PHE A 159 9.45 -6.49 6.25
CA PHE A 159 10.76 -6.98 6.68
C PHE A 159 10.83 -7.27 8.18
N ALA A 160 9.95 -6.67 8.99
CA ALA A 160 10.01 -6.79 10.45
C ALA A 160 9.59 -8.17 10.99
N HIS A 161 8.81 -8.94 10.24
CA HIS A 161 8.22 -10.21 10.67
C HIS A 161 8.20 -11.24 9.53
N THR A 162 9.35 -11.43 8.87
CA THR A 162 9.49 -12.34 7.72
C THR A 162 9.41 -13.82 8.12
N ASP A 163 9.81 -14.16 9.35
CA ASP A 163 9.72 -15.50 9.93
C ASP A 163 8.27 -15.90 10.23
N ASP A 164 7.48 -14.94 10.73
CA ASP A 164 6.10 -15.15 11.14
C ASP A 164 5.27 -13.86 11.06
N PRO A 165 4.56 -13.63 9.93
CA PRO A 165 3.72 -12.45 9.75
C PRO A 165 2.59 -12.29 10.80
N ARG A 166 2.21 -13.36 11.49
CA ARG A 166 1.18 -13.32 12.55
C ARG A 166 1.64 -12.59 13.81
N LYS A 167 2.96 -12.44 13.99
CA LYS A 167 3.54 -11.62 15.07
C LYS A 167 3.51 -10.13 14.74
N SER A 168 3.18 -9.76 13.51
CA SER A 168 3.07 -8.36 13.10
C SER A 168 1.94 -7.67 13.86
N PRO A 169 2.14 -6.44 14.37
CA PRO A 169 1.07 -5.66 15.00
C PRO A 169 -0.09 -5.34 14.04
N VAL A 170 0.10 -5.56 12.73
CA VAL A 170 -0.96 -5.46 11.72
C VAL A 170 -1.92 -6.65 11.81
N TYR A 171 -1.43 -7.85 12.15
CA TYR A 171 -2.19 -9.12 12.07
C TYR A 171 -2.14 -9.97 13.34
N ASP A 172 -1.80 -9.38 14.49
CA ASP A 172 -1.65 -10.11 15.76
C ASP A 172 -2.99 -10.47 16.44
N GLY A 173 -4.13 -10.12 15.85
CA GLY A 173 -5.46 -10.38 16.40
C GLY A 173 -5.86 -9.50 17.59
N SER A 174 -5.01 -8.56 18.00
CA SER A 174 -5.32 -7.62 19.09
C SER A 174 -6.39 -6.60 18.69
N GLU A 175 -6.92 -5.90 19.68
CA GLU A 175 -7.83 -4.74 19.52
C GLU A 175 -7.23 -3.57 18.71
N THR A 176 -5.92 -3.63 18.38
CA THR A 176 -5.23 -2.64 17.54
C THR A 176 -4.64 -3.23 16.27
N SER A 177 -5.07 -4.42 15.88
CA SER A 177 -4.71 -5.03 14.60
C SER A 177 -5.77 -4.76 13.54
N LEU A 178 -5.46 -5.10 12.29
CA LEU A 178 -6.46 -5.29 11.23
C LEU A 178 -7.06 -6.71 11.31
N SER A 179 -7.36 -7.14 12.53
CA SER A 179 -7.72 -8.51 12.93
C SER A 179 -6.57 -9.51 12.82
N GLY A 180 -6.84 -10.77 13.16
CA GLY A 180 -5.82 -11.82 13.21
C GLY A 180 -5.92 -12.86 12.10
N ASP A 181 -5.43 -14.05 12.39
CA ASP A 181 -5.54 -15.21 11.52
C ASP A 181 -6.97 -15.79 11.50
N GLY A 182 -7.24 -16.56 10.45
CA GLY A 182 -8.46 -17.33 10.28
C GLY A 182 -8.49 -18.57 11.19
N ALA A 183 -9.68 -19.11 11.41
CA ALA A 183 -9.85 -20.44 11.98
C ALA A 183 -9.11 -21.45 11.09
N TYR A 184 -8.39 -22.39 11.69
CA TYR A 184 -7.64 -23.37 10.91
C TYR A 184 -8.59 -24.25 10.08
N VAL A 185 -8.32 -24.36 8.79
CA VAL A 185 -8.99 -25.30 7.89
C VAL A 185 -7.90 -26.09 7.16
N PRO A 186 -7.91 -27.43 7.20
CA PRO A 186 -6.92 -28.21 6.47
C PRO A 186 -7.09 -28.03 4.95
N HIS A 187 -6.01 -27.61 4.27
CA HIS A 187 -5.96 -27.46 2.82
C HIS A 187 -4.55 -27.76 2.27
N ASN A 188 -4.42 -27.92 0.95
CA ASN A 188 -3.19 -28.36 0.26
C ASN A 188 -2.42 -27.23 -0.43
N GLY A 189 -2.22 -26.11 0.26
CA GLY A 189 -1.55 -24.94 -0.29
C GLY A 189 -2.26 -24.38 -1.52
N SER A 190 -1.54 -23.56 -2.27
CA SER A 190 -2.00 -22.98 -3.54
C SER A 190 -0.88 -23.03 -4.56
N VAL A 191 -1.23 -23.24 -5.83
CA VAL A 191 -0.29 -23.13 -6.95
C VAL A 191 -0.64 -21.89 -7.75
N SER A 192 0.30 -20.96 -7.86
CA SER A 192 0.19 -19.82 -8.76
C SER A 192 0.77 -20.17 -10.12
N ALA A 193 -0.04 -20.05 -11.17
CA ALA A 193 0.41 -20.19 -12.54
C ALA A 193 1.20 -18.95 -12.95
N SER A 194 2.51 -19.11 -13.14
CA SER A 194 3.40 -18.07 -13.66
C SER A 194 3.94 -18.48 -15.03
N PRO A 195 4.19 -17.53 -15.94
CA PRO A 195 4.83 -17.81 -17.22
C PRO A 195 6.26 -18.37 -17.07
N PHE A 196 6.82 -18.33 -15.86
CA PHE A 196 8.15 -18.85 -15.52
C PHE A 196 8.12 -20.19 -14.75
N GLY A 197 6.94 -20.81 -14.65
CA GLY A 197 6.74 -22.07 -13.92
C GLY A 197 5.72 -21.94 -12.79
N GLU A 198 5.34 -23.08 -12.21
CA GLU A 198 4.42 -23.12 -11.08
C GLU A 198 5.12 -22.62 -9.81
N ILE A 199 4.48 -21.68 -9.10
CA ILE A 199 4.95 -21.24 -7.78
C ILE A 199 4.04 -21.89 -6.74
N PHE A 200 4.59 -22.83 -5.97
CA PHE A 200 3.88 -23.45 -4.87
C PHE A 200 3.94 -22.56 -3.62
N VAL A 201 2.77 -22.32 -3.03
CA VAL A 201 2.61 -21.56 -1.78
C VAL A 201 2.05 -22.53 -0.73
N PRO A 202 2.72 -22.72 0.42
CA PRO A 202 2.29 -23.67 1.44
C PRO A 202 0.99 -23.24 2.12
N SER A 203 0.31 -24.19 2.75
CA SER A 203 -0.81 -23.88 3.64
C SER A 203 -0.32 -23.09 4.84
N GLY A 204 -0.99 -21.96 5.12
CA GLY A 204 -0.79 -21.23 6.37
C GLY A 204 -1.44 -21.95 7.56
N HIS A 205 -1.56 -21.22 8.66
CA HIS A 205 -2.15 -21.74 9.90
C HIS A 205 -3.64 -21.38 10.08
N GLY A 206 -4.23 -20.66 9.12
CA GLY A 206 -5.65 -20.30 9.08
C GLY A 206 -6.43 -21.07 8.00
N GLY A 207 -7.24 -20.35 7.23
CA GLY A 207 -8.02 -20.86 6.10
C GLY A 207 -9.53 -20.63 6.20
N GLY A 208 -10.05 -20.41 7.40
CA GLY A 208 -11.44 -20.06 7.69
C GLY A 208 -11.65 -18.59 8.01
N CYS A 209 -12.78 -18.26 8.63
CA CYS A 209 -13.11 -16.91 9.08
C CYS A 209 -12.09 -16.39 10.12
N VAL A 210 -11.80 -15.09 10.09
CA VAL A 210 -10.95 -14.43 11.08
C VAL A 210 -11.52 -14.60 12.49
N THR A 211 -10.66 -14.90 13.46
CA THR A 211 -11.08 -15.36 14.81
C THR A 211 -11.08 -14.27 15.87
N SER A 212 -10.31 -13.19 15.67
CA SER A 212 -10.13 -12.14 16.67
C SER A 212 -9.80 -10.79 16.05
N GLY A 213 -10.05 -9.73 16.81
CA GLY A 213 -9.75 -8.35 16.45
C GLY A 213 -10.93 -7.59 15.81
N PRO A 214 -10.72 -6.31 15.46
CA PRO A 214 -11.83 -5.35 15.31
C PRO A 214 -12.66 -5.49 14.03
N LEU A 215 -12.24 -6.30 13.07
CA LEU A 215 -12.93 -6.50 11.78
C LEU A 215 -13.57 -7.89 11.68
N VAL A 216 -13.65 -8.64 12.79
CA VAL A 216 -14.47 -9.85 12.90
C VAL A 216 -15.95 -9.48 12.82
N LYS A 217 -16.73 -10.27 12.07
CA LYS A 217 -18.19 -10.16 11.95
C LYS A 217 -18.90 -11.22 12.76
#